data_AF-A0A7K3EY44-F1
#
_entry.id   AF-A0A7K3EY44-F1
#
_cell.length_a   1.000
_cell.length_b   1.000
_cell.length_c   1.000
_cell.angle_alpha   90.00
_cell.angle_beta   90.00
_cell.angle_gamma   90.00
#
_symmetry.space_group_name_H-M   'P 1'
#
loop_
_entity.id
_entity.type
_entity.pdbx_description
1 polymer ?
#
loop_
_entity_poly.entity_id
_entity_poly.type
_entity_poly.pdbx_seq_one_letter_code
_entity_poly.pdbx_strand_id
1 'polypeptide(L)'
;MTPPARYREPASPLSERELAEDAAWREYAEDSLTRAQASAEQWRTGLGLLVTVMAAGLMLGGPGRMADLNPAWRGVVTVVLGFGFTVALFGLWAASRASAVGGSGPVDRDRVRSRYGSLARYKAAAAARSWSDVRRARIALLISLPVIVAMTLTSWWLPRDTPTGGQDARPRVLVVTAGAVLCGELTSGAKTFTILTDESGTPRRVPTAEIVSLAVVDSCPP
;
A
#
# COMPACT_ATOMS: atom_id res chain seq x y z
N MET A 1 35.36 -12.00 -26.07
CA MET A 1 35.53 -13.46 -26.01
C MET A 1 36.64 -13.77 -25.02
N THR A 2 36.34 -14.40 -23.88
CA THR A 2 37.34 -14.76 -22.87
C THR A 2 37.93 -16.13 -23.25
N PRO A 3 39.27 -16.29 -23.31
CA PRO A 3 39.87 -17.57 -23.66
C PRO A 3 39.47 -18.68 -22.68
N PRO A 4 39.35 -19.94 -23.14
CA PRO A 4 38.95 -21.05 -22.28
C PRO A 4 40.01 -21.26 -21.18
N ALA A 5 39.56 -21.36 -19.93
CA ALA A 5 40.43 -21.66 -18.80
C ALA A 5 41.13 -23.01 -19.04
N ARG A 6 42.46 -23.01 -19.09
CA ARG A 6 43.25 -24.24 -19.23
C ARG A 6 43.04 -25.10 -17.99
N TYR A 7 42.70 -26.37 -18.20
CA TYR A 7 42.66 -27.37 -17.14
C TYR A 7 44.04 -27.42 -16.47
N ARG A 8 44.10 -27.08 -15.18
CA ARG A 8 45.33 -27.13 -14.39
C ARG A 8 45.20 -28.31 -13.45
N GLU A 9 46.07 -29.28 -13.63
CA GLU A 9 46.15 -30.43 -12.73
C GLU A 9 46.60 -29.95 -11.35
N PRO A 10 45.94 -30.37 -10.26
CA PRO A 10 46.33 -29.98 -8.92
C PRO A 10 47.76 -30.47 -8.63
N ALA A 11 48.59 -29.60 -8.06
CA ALA A 11 50.01 -29.89 -7.80
C ALA A 11 50.23 -31.01 -6.77
N SER A 12 49.22 -31.33 -5.97
CA SER A 12 49.19 -32.40 -5.00
C SER A 12 47.74 -32.81 -4.72
N PRO A 13 47.48 -34.05 -4.27
CA PRO A 13 46.17 -34.40 -3.72
C PRO A 13 45.84 -33.49 -2.53
N LEU A 14 44.56 -33.16 -2.37
CA LEU A 14 44.06 -32.44 -1.21
C LEU A 14 44.38 -33.23 0.06
N SER A 15 44.90 -32.54 1.07
CA SER A 15 45.10 -33.12 2.40
C SER A 15 43.76 -33.47 3.05
N GLU A 16 43.75 -34.40 4.01
CA GLU A 16 42.52 -34.76 4.75
C GLU A 16 41.88 -33.54 5.42
N ARG A 17 42.71 -32.59 5.89
CA ARG A 17 42.24 -31.33 6.47
C ARG A 17 41.51 -30.47 5.46
N GLU A 18 42.04 -30.33 4.24
CA GLU A 18 41.39 -29.56 3.17
C GLU A 18 40.09 -30.22 2.69
N LEU A 19 40.05 -31.55 2.63
CA LEU A 19 38.82 -32.29 2.31
C LEU A 19 37.73 -32.10 3.37
N ALA A 20 38.12 -32.12 4.65
CA ALA A 20 37.20 -31.85 5.76
C ALA A 20 36.71 -30.40 5.76
N GLU A 21 37.58 -29.44 5.47
CA GLU A 21 37.24 -28.02 5.35
C GLU A 21 36.30 -27.77 4.15
N ASP A 22 36.54 -28.40 3.00
CA ASP A 22 35.66 -28.36 1.83
C ASP A 22 34.30 -29.02 2.08
N ALA A 23 34.25 -30.07 2.91
CA ALA A 23 33.00 -30.69 3.32
C ALA A 23 32.20 -29.74 4.24
N ALA A 24 32.84 -29.14 5.25
CA ALA A 24 32.21 -28.19 6.15
C ALA A 24 31.70 -26.94 5.41
N TRP A 25 32.47 -26.42 4.43
CA TRP A 25 32.03 -25.29 3.61
C TRP A 25 30.81 -25.61 2.74
N ARG A 26 30.72 -26.84 2.22
CA ARG A 26 29.55 -27.30 1.46
C ARG A 26 28.31 -27.38 2.33
N GLU A 27 28.44 -27.97 3.52
CA GLU A 27 27.35 -28.05 4.50
C GLU A 27 26.87 -26.65 4.90
N TYR A 28 27.80 -25.74 5.23
CA TYR A 28 27.46 -24.35 5.55
C TYR A 28 26.77 -23.63 4.39
N ALA A 29 27.23 -23.86 3.15
CA ALA A 29 26.61 -23.27 1.96
C ALA A 29 25.17 -23.77 1.73
N GLU A 30 24.90 -25.06 1.96
CA GLU A 30 23.55 -25.63 1.86
C GLU A 30 22.61 -25.07 2.94
N ASP A 31 23.09 -25.01 4.19
CA ASP A 31 22.35 -24.41 5.30
C ASP A 31 22.06 -22.91 5.06
N SER A 32 23.01 -22.17 4.47
CA SER A 32 22.81 -20.75 4.14
C SER A 32 21.65 -20.52 3.15
N LEU A 33 21.41 -21.46 2.23
CA LEU A 33 20.31 -21.39 1.26
C LEU A 33 18.97 -21.62 1.94
N THR A 34 18.88 -22.63 2.82
CA THR A 34 17.68 -22.91 3.62
C THR A 34 17.33 -21.72 4.51
N ARG A 35 18.32 -21.11 5.18
CA ARG A 35 18.11 -19.90 6.00
C ARG A 35 17.65 -18.69 5.18
N ALA A 36 18.22 -18.48 3.99
CA ALA A 36 17.80 -17.41 3.09
C ALA A 36 16.34 -17.58 2.65
N GLN A 37 15.92 -18.81 2.35
CA GLN A 37 14.55 -19.16 1.99
C GLN A 37 13.57 -18.93 3.14
N ALA A 38 13.90 -19.45 4.33
CA ALA A 38 13.08 -19.23 5.52
C ALA A 38 12.93 -17.73 5.83
N SER A 39 14.01 -16.94 5.67
CA SER A 39 13.92 -15.49 5.82
C SER A 39 13.04 -14.86 4.74
N ALA A 40 13.18 -15.27 3.47
CA ALA A 40 12.35 -14.78 2.37
C ALA A 40 10.85 -15.06 2.60
N GLU A 41 10.49 -16.24 3.12
CA GLU A 41 9.12 -16.60 3.47
C GLU A 41 8.54 -15.72 4.58
N GLN A 42 9.33 -15.40 5.60
CA GLN A 42 8.94 -14.46 6.66
C GLN A 42 8.69 -13.06 6.08
N TRP A 43 9.59 -12.56 5.23
CA TRP A 43 9.41 -11.27 4.56
C TRP A 43 8.20 -11.25 3.63
N ARG A 44 7.97 -12.33 2.88
CA ARG A 44 6.79 -12.48 2.00
C ARG A 44 5.50 -12.40 2.81
N THR A 45 5.44 -13.10 3.93
CA THR A 45 4.27 -13.08 4.83
C THR A 45 4.04 -11.69 5.41
N GLY A 46 5.09 -11.04 5.92
CA GLY A 46 5.00 -9.69 6.47
C GLY A 46 4.57 -8.63 5.43
N LEU A 47 5.15 -8.66 4.24
CA LEU A 47 4.79 -7.78 3.14
C LEU A 47 3.36 -8.05 2.63
N GLY A 48 2.95 -9.33 2.58
CA GLY A 48 1.59 -9.71 2.22
C GLY A 48 0.56 -9.12 3.19
N LEU A 49 0.83 -9.16 4.50
CA LEU A 49 0.00 -8.51 5.51
C LEU A 49 -0.06 -6.99 5.32
N LEU A 50 1.09 -6.34 5.09
CA LEU A 50 1.15 -4.90 4.86
C LEU A 50 0.29 -4.48 3.64
N VAL A 51 0.46 -5.16 2.51
CA VAL A 51 -0.31 -4.92 1.28
C VAL A 51 -1.81 -5.13 1.53
N THR A 52 -2.18 -6.16 2.30
CA THR A 52 -3.58 -6.44 2.65
C THR A 52 -4.20 -5.32 3.48
N VAL A 53 -3.49 -4.83 4.50
CA VAL A 53 -3.96 -3.70 5.34
C VAL A 53 -4.09 -2.43 4.50
N MET A 54 -3.13 -2.15 3.61
CA MET A 54 -3.22 -1.00 2.70
C MET A 54 -4.44 -1.10 1.77
N ALA A 55 -4.65 -2.26 1.16
CA ALA A 55 -5.78 -2.50 0.28
C ALA A 55 -7.12 -2.32 1.02
N ALA A 56 -7.23 -2.86 2.24
CA ALA A 56 -8.38 -2.66 3.09
C ALA A 56 -8.59 -1.18 3.45
N GLY A 57 -7.53 -0.47 3.85
CA GLY A 57 -7.60 0.96 4.17
C GLY A 57 -8.05 1.82 2.98
N LEU A 58 -7.59 1.49 1.78
CA LEU A 58 -8.03 2.12 0.53
C LEU A 58 -9.51 1.86 0.25
N MET A 59 -9.96 0.62 0.46
CA MET A 59 -11.35 0.22 0.24
C MET A 59 -12.32 0.85 1.26
N LEU A 60 -11.90 0.94 2.54
CA LEU A 60 -12.68 1.57 3.61
C LEU A 60 -12.65 3.11 3.56
N GLY A 61 -11.59 3.71 3.03
CA GLY A 61 -11.45 5.17 2.96
C GLY A 61 -12.47 5.84 2.05
N GLY A 62 -12.92 5.13 1.00
CA GLY A 62 -13.91 5.58 0.04
C GLY A 62 -13.53 6.85 -0.75
N PRO A 63 -14.18 7.13 -1.89
CA PRO A 63 -13.99 8.39 -2.62
C PRO A 63 -14.30 9.63 -1.78
N GLY A 64 -15.23 9.50 -0.82
CA GLY A 64 -15.70 10.60 0.02
C GLY A 64 -14.61 11.27 0.85
N ARG A 65 -13.70 10.51 1.49
CA ARG A 65 -12.64 11.13 2.32
C ARG A 65 -11.58 11.89 1.52
N MET A 66 -11.39 11.53 0.25
CA MET A 66 -10.48 12.27 -0.63
C MET A 66 -11.18 13.45 -1.32
N ALA A 67 -12.51 13.42 -1.43
CA ALA A 67 -13.32 14.49 -2.03
C ALA A 67 -13.37 15.77 -1.18
N ASP A 68 -12.97 15.71 0.08
CA ASP A 68 -12.86 16.88 0.96
C ASP A 68 -11.43 17.46 1.00
N LEU A 69 -10.46 16.82 0.34
CA LEU A 69 -9.09 17.34 0.29
C LEU A 69 -8.98 18.42 -0.79
N ASN A 70 -8.05 19.35 -0.61
CA ASN A 70 -7.73 20.29 -1.67
C ASN A 70 -7.27 19.57 -2.96
N PRO A 71 -7.69 19.99 -4.17
CA PRO A 71 -7.33 19.35 -5.43
C PRO A 71 -5.82 19.13 -5.62
N ALA A 72 -5.00 20.11 -5.22
CA ALA A 72 -3.54 19.99 -5.31
C ALA A 72 -3.01 18.89 -4.36
N TRP A 73 -3.56 18.83 -3.15
CA TRP A 73 -3.18 17.83 -2.16
C TRP A 73 -3.72 16.43 -2.49
N ARG A 74 -4.87 16.30 -3.17
CA ARG A 74 -5.35 15.00 -3.69
C ARG A 74 -4.30 14.35 -4.58
N GLY A 75 -3.75 15.10 -5.54
CA GLY A 75 -2.71 14.59 -6.44
C GLY A 75 -1.49 14.09 -5.68
N VAL A 76 -0.98 14.90 -4.73
CA VAL A 76 0.18 14.53 -3.90
C VAL A 76 -0.10 13.27 -3.09
N VAL A 77 -1.26 13.21 -2.42
CA VAL A 77 -1.68 12.04 -1.61
C VAL A 77 -1.75 10.79 -2.47
N THR A 78 -2.39 10.86 -3.64
CA THR A 78 -2.54 9.71 -4.55
C THR A 78 -1.19 9.24 -5.08
N VAL A 79 -0.31 10.16 -5.48
CA VAL A 79 1.03 9.82 -5.99
C VAL A 79 1.88 9.17 -4.90
N VAL A 80 1.92 9.73 -3.69
CA VAL A 80 2.70 9.19 -2.57
C VAL A 80 2.18 7.83 -2.14
N LEU A 81 0.87 7.68 -2.01
CA LEU A 81 0.26 6.42 -1.59
C LEU A 81 0.43 5.34 -2.67
N GLY A 82 0.23 5.70 -3.94
CA GLY A 82 0.46 4.82 -5.09
C GLY A 82 1.92 4.39 -5.21
N PHE A 83 2.86 5.32 -4.97
CA PHE A 83 4.29 5.00 -4.91
C PHE A 83 4.61 4.03 -3.76
N GLY A 84 4.13 4.29 -2.55
CA GLY A 84 4.33 3.39 -1.41
C GLY A 84 3.76 1.99 -1.67
N PHE A 85 2.59 1.91 -2.28
CA PHE A 85 1.93 0.64 -2.63
C PHE A 85 2.69 -0.14 -3.71
N THR A 86 3.13 0.53 -4.78
CA THR A 86 3.92 -0.12 -5.85
C THR A 86 5.28 -0.61 -5.35
N VAL A 87 5.94 0.15 -4.47
CA VAL A 87 7.18 -0.29 -3.80
C VAL A 87 6.91 -1.53 -2.93
N ALA A 88 5.81 -1.58 -2.17
CA ALA A 88 5.44 -2.74 -1.37
C ALA A 88 5.18 -3.98 -2.22
N LEU A 89 4.47 -3.84 -3.36
CA LEU A 89 4.25 -4.92 -4.32
C LEU A 89 5.57 -5.43 -4.93
N PHE A 90 6.48 -4.52 -5.28
CA PHE A 90 7.80 -4.89 -5.79
C PHE A 90 8.62 -5.66 -4.75
N GLY A 91 8.59 -5.22 -3.49
CA GLY A 91 9.21 -5.94 -2.37
C GLY A 91 8.62 -7.33 -2.18
N LEU A 92 7.29 -7.45 -2.25
CA LEU A 92 6.58 -8.73 -2.13
C LEU A 92 6.94 -9.68 -3.28
N TRP A 93 7.04 -9.16 -4.49
CA TRP A 93 7.48 -9.91 -5.66
C TRP A 93 8.94 -10.37 -5.55
N ALA A 94 9.84 -9.52 -5.04
CA ALA A 94 11.23 -9.92 -4.80
C ALA A 94 11.29 -11.03 -3.72
N ALA A 95 10.53 -10.90 -2.63
CA ALA A 95 10.46 -11.91 -1.58
C ALA A 95 9.90 -13.25 -2.08
N SER A 96 8.84 -13.24 -2.90
CA SER A 96 8.27 -14.46 -3.48
C SER A 96 9.21 -15.16 -4.46
N ARG A 97 10.00 -14.39 -5.22
CA ARG A 97 11.07 -14.93 -6.06
C ARG A 97 12.20 -15.53 -5.26
N ALA A 98 12.58 -14.92 -4.14
CA ALA A 98 13.64 -15.40 -3.26
C ALA A 98 13.27 -16.72 -2.56
N SER A 99 11.98 -16.93 -2.27
CA SER A 99 11.47 -18.19 -1.67
C SER A 99 11.32 -19.34 -2.68
N ALA A 100 11.26 -19.06 -3.99
CA ALA A 100 11.10 -20.11 -4.99
C ALA A 100 12.41 -20.90 -5.21
N VAL A 101 12.39 -22.20 -4.93
CA VAL A 101 13.53 -23.11 -5.17
C VAL A 101 13.87 -23.15 -6.66
N GLY A 102 15.06 -22.67 -7.02
CA GLY A 102 15.58 -22.75 -8.39
C GLY A 102 14.98 -21.77 -9.41
N GLY A 103 14.20 -20.79 -8.94
CA GLY A 103 13.49 -19.83 -9.79
C GLY A 103 12.07 -20.29 -10.11
N SER A 104 11.39 -19.54 -10.99
CA SER A 104 9.97 -19.72 -11.32
C SER A 104 9.69 -20.87 -12.30
N GLY A 105 10.56 -21.88 -12.39
CA GLY A 105 10.41 -22.96 -13.38
C GLY A 105 11.17 -24.24 -12.99
N PRO A 106 10.81 -25.39 -13.62
CA PRO A 106 11.40 -26.68 -13.32
C PRO A 106 12.91 -26.67 -13.56
N VAL A 107 13.67 -27.20 -12.59
CA VAL A 107 15.13 -27.29 -12.66
C VAL A 107 15.50 -28.49 -13.52
N ASP A 108 15.93 -28.21 -14.75
CA ASP A 108 16.46 -29.22 -15.66
C ASP A 108 17.96 -29.43 -15.42
N ARG A 109 18.36 -30.69 -15.23
CA ARG A 109 19.74 -31.12 -14.98
C ARG A 109 20.66 -30.72 -16.13
N ASP A 110 20.22 -30.85 -17.38
CA ASP A 110 21.04 -30.57 -18.55
C ASP A 110 21.26 -29.07 -18.75
N ARG A 111 20.23 -28.26 -18.45
CA ARG A 111 20.35 -26.80 -18.39
C ARG A 111 21.28 -26.33 -17.26
N VAL A 112 21.26 -26.99 -16.10
CA VAL A 112 22.18 -26.65 -15.00
C VAL A 112 23.61 -27.02 -15.35
N ARG A 113 23.84 -28.20 -15.93
CA ARG A 113 25.17 -28.67 -16.33
C ARG A 113 25.77 -27.81 -17.43
N SER A 114 24.99 -27.46 -18.46
CA SER A 114 25.45 -26.61 -19.56
C SER A 114 25.75 -25.16 -19.14
N ARG A 115 24.97 -24.59 -18.21
CA ARG A 115 25.12 -23.18 -17.80
C ARG A 115 26.07 -22.94 -16.63
N TYR A 116 26.11 -23.85 -15.66
CA TYR A 116 26.89 -23.67 -14.41
C TYR A 116 28.00 -24.71 -14.25
N GLY A 117 28.04 -25.75 -15.08
CA GLY A 117 29.04 -26.83 -15.04
C GLY A 117 28.81 -27.84 -13.92
N SER A 118 28.41 -27.40 -12.72
CA SER A 118 28.15 -28.24 -11.56
C SER A 118 26.96 -27.75 -10.73
N LEU A 119 26.34 -28.69 -10.00
CA LEU A 119 25.23 -28.39 -9.07
C LEU A 119 25.69 -27.46 -7.92
N ALA A 120 26.93 -27.61 -7.46
CA ALA A 120 27.50 -26.76 -6.42
C ALA A 120 27.57 -25.28 -6.85
N ARG A 121 28.04 -25.02 -8.08
CA ARG A 121 28.07 -23.66 -8.65
C ARG A 121 26.67 -23.08 -8.83
N TYR A 122 25.71 -23.91 -9.23
CA TYR A 122 24.31 -23.51 -9.31
C TYR A 122 23.73 -23.12 -7.95
N LYS A 123 23.90 -23.97 -6.91
CA LYS A 123 23.44 -23.70 -5.54
C LYS A 123 24.03 -22.39 -4.99
N ALA A 124 25.33 -22.16 -5.15
CA ALA A 124 25.99 -20.91 -4.74
C ALA A 124 25.42 -19.69 -5.47
N ALA A 125 25.22 -19.77 -6.79
CA ALA A 125 24.64 -18.69 -7.58
C ALA A 125 23.14 -18.46 -7.29
N ALA A 126 22.42 -19.49 -6.86
CA ALA A 126 21.03 -19.39 -6.41
C ALA A 126 20.95 -18.73 -5.03
N ALA A 127 21.82 -19.11 -4.08
CA ALA A 127 21.91 -18.49 -2.77
C ALA A 127 22.22 -16.99 -2.87
N ALA A 128 23.22 -16.60 -3.67
CA ALA A 128 23.56 -15.20 -3.88
C ALA A 128 22.39 -14.37 -4.44
N ARG A 129 21.60 -14.96 -5.36
CA ARG A 129 20.40 -14.31 -5.91
C ARG A 129 19.31 -14.17 -4.85
N SER A 130 19.01 -15.23 -4.10
CA SER A 130 18.03 -15.19 -3.01
C SER A 130 18.39 -14.10 -1.98
N TRP A 131 19.65 -14.01 -1.58
CA TRP A 131 20.12 -12.92 -0.69
C TRP A 131 19.94 -11.52 -1.29
N SER A 132 20.22 -11.35 -2.59
CA SER A 132 20.01 -10.06 -3.26
C SER A 132 18.53 -9.65 -3.29
N ASP A 133 17.63 -10.61 -3.48
CA ASP A 133 16.20 -10.38 -3.52
C ASP A 133 15.62 -10.14 -2.12
N VAL A 134 16.12 -10.85 -1.08
CA VAL A 134 15.82 -10.53 0.33
C VAL A 134 16.27 -9.12 0.69
N ARG A 135 17.46 -8.70 0.24
CA ARG A 135 17.94 -7.32 0.46
C ARG A 135 17.03 -6.29 -0.19
N ARG A 136 16.55 -6.54 -1.41
CA ARG A 136 15.56 -5.69 -2.10
C ARG A 136 14.24 -5.63 -1.33
N ALA A 137 13.74 -6.77 -0.85
CA ALA A 137 12.52 -6.83 -0.05
C ALA A 137 12.65 -6.01 1.25
N ARG A 138 13.80 -6.10 1.94
CA ARG A 138 14.10 -5.28 3.12
C ARG A 138 14.13 -3.79 2.81
N ILE A 139 14.81 -3.39 1.74
CA ILE A 139 14.87 -1.98 1.31
C ILE A 139 13.47 -1.48 0.96
N ALA A 140 12.68 -2.27 0.22
CA ALA A 140 11.30 -1.92 -0.13
C ALA A 140 10.45 -1.69 1.13
N LEU A 141 10.57 -2.53 2.15
CA LEU A 141 9.87 -2.36 3.42
C LEU A 141 10.36 -1.13 4.20
N LEU A 142 11.68 -0.90 4.25
CA LEU A 142 12.27 0.28 4.88
C LEU A 142 11.88 1.59 4.20
N ILE A 143 11.48 1.56 2.92
CA ILE A 143 10.98 2.74 2.20
C ILE A 143 9.46 2.86 2.34
N SER A 144 8.71 1.78 2.10
CA SER A 144 7.25 1.82 2.06
C SER A 144 6.66 2.12 3.44
N LEU A 145 7.18 1.50 4.50
CA LEU A 145 6.66 1.66 5.85
C LEU A 145 6.71 3.11 6.34
N PRO A 146 7.85 3.83 6.32
CA PRO A 146 7.88 5.22 6.77
C PRO A 146 7.07 6.13 5.86
N VAL A 147 6.98 5.87 4.55
CA VAL A 147 6.10 6.64 3.65
C VAL A 147 4.64 6.50 4.08
N ILE A 148 4.17 5.28 4.34
CA ILE A 148 2.79 5.02 4.78
C ILE A 148 2.53 5.63 6.17
N VAL A 149 3.46 5.46 7.11
CA VAL A 149 3.35 5.99 8.46
C VAL A 149 3.33 7.51 8.44
N ALA A 150 4.28 8.14 7.74
CA ALA A 150 4.33 9.58 7.59
C ALA A 150 3.01 10.10 7.00
N MET A 151 2.53 9.48 5.92
CA MET A 151 1.28 9.87 5.28
C MET A 151 0.07 9.76 6.22
N THR A 152 0.02 8.69 7.02
CA THR A 152 -1.05 8.45 7.99
C THR A 152 -1.01 9.51 9.10
N LEU A 153 0.16 9.82 9.63
CA LEU A 153 0.33 10.84 10.67
C LEU A 153 0.05 12.25 10.17
N THR A 154 0.47 12.57 8.94
CA THR A 154 0.22 13.89 8.33
C THR A 154 -1.22 14.05 7.86
N SER A 155 -2.00 12.96 7.72
CA SER A 155 -3.42 13.01 7.30
C SER A 155 -4.31 13.87 8.20
N TRP A 156 -3.92 14.06 9.46
CA TRP A 156 -4.61 14.92 10.41
C TRP A 156 -4.41 16.41 10.15
N TRP A 157 -3.31 16.77 9.48
CA TRP A 157 -2.87 18.14 9.25
C TRP A 157 -3.10 18.61 7.81
N LEU A 158 -3.64 17.73 6.96
CA LEU A 158 -3.89 18.04 5.55
C LEU A 158 -5.02 19.07 5.42
N PRO A 159 -4.81 20.18 4.67
CA PRO A 159 -5.86 21.15 4.38
C PRO A 159 -7.04 20.46 3.69
N ARG A 160 -8.18 20.47 4.35
CA ARG A 160 -9.44 20.03 3.76
C ARG A 160 -10.12 21.25 3.17
N ASP A 161 -10.43 21.18 1.90
CA ASP A 161 -11.38 22.11 1.32
C ASP A 161 -12.74 21.66 1.85
N THR A 162 -13.24 22.36 2.86
CA THR A 162 -14.67 22.29 3.15
C THR A 162 -15.37 22.55 1.82
N PRO A 163 -16.25 21.66 1.34
CA PRO A 163 -16.92 21.85 0.06
C PRO A 163 -17.44 23.28 0.00
N THR A 164 -17.04 23.99 -1.05
CA THR A 164 -17.38 25.39 -1.35
C THR A 164 -18.80 25.71 -0.88
N GLY A 165 -18.83 26.33 0.28
CA GLY A 165 -19.97 26.54 1.16
C GLY A 165 -19.30 26.97 2.45
N GLY A 166 -19.02 28.28 2.54
CA GLY A 166 -18.12 28.86 3.52
C GLY A 166 -18.39 28.39 4.95
N GLN A 167 -17.42 28.61 5.83
CA GLN A 167 -17.41 28.27 7.26
C GLN A 167 -18.62 28.69 8.11
N ASP A 168 -19.72 29.21 7.53
CA ASP A 168 -20.99 29.51 8.19
C ASP A 168 -22.21 29.34 7.27
N ALA A 169 -22.09 28.63 6.13
CA ALA A 169 -23.21 28.40 5.21
C ALA A 169 -24.11 27.28 5.77
N ARG A 170 -25.04 27.69 6.64
CA ARG A 170 -26.14 26.83 7.12
C ARG A 170 -26.83 26.19 5.90
N PRO A 171 -27.08 24.87 5.90
CA PRO A 171 -27.69 24.23 4.75
C PRO A 171 -29.06 24.85 4.49
N ARG A 172 -29.30 25.27 3.25
CA ARG A 172 -30.59 25.79 2.81
C ARG A 172 -31.55 24.63 2.64
N VAL A 173 -32.70 24.74 3.28
CA VAL A 173 -33.75 23.74 3.26
C VAL A 173 -35.01 24.35 2.68
N LEU A 174 -35.63 23.61 1.75
CA LEU A 174 -36.97 23.86 1.27
C LEU A 174 -37.92 22.97 2.06
N VAL A 175 -38.76 23.59 2.87
CA VAL A 175 -39.76 22.93 3.71
C VAL A 175 -41.14 23.25 3.17
N VAL A 176 -41.84 22.21 2.72
CA VAL A 176 -43.21 22.30 2.25
C VAL A 176 -44.14 21.91 3.38
N THR A 177 -45.02 22.82 3.80
CA THR A 177 -46.11 22.57 4.73
C THR A 177 -47.45 22.54 4.00
N ALA A 178 -48.53 22.16 4.68
CA ALA A 178 -49.86 22.11 4.09
C ALA A 178 -50.38 23.47 3.56
N GLY A 179 -49.79 24.59 3.99
CA GLY A 179 -50.24 25.93 3.61
C GLY A 179 -49.16 26.87 3.09
N ALA A 180 -47.88 26.47 3.09
CA ALA A 180 -46.78 27.33 2.62
C ALA A 180 -45.56 26.53 2.17
N VAL A 181 -44.80 27.11 1.25
CA VAL A 181 -43.44 26.68 0.92
C VAL A 181 -42.48 27.66 1.58
N LEU A 182 -41.61 27.16 2.46
CA LEU A 182 -40.63 27.94 3.20
C LEU A 182 -39.24 27.55 2.72
N CYS A 183 -38.44 28.52 2.30
CA CYS A 183 -37.04 28.29 1.99
C CYS A 183 -36.15 29.12 2.93
N GLY A 184 -35.07 28.53 3.41
CA GLY A 184 -34.14 29.27 4.25
C GLY A 184 -33.08 28.41 4.90
N GLU A 185 -32.28 29.03 5.76
CA GLU A 185 -31.15 28.39 6.40
C GLU A 185 -31.55 27.62 7.66
N LEU A 186 -31.13 26.36 7.74
CA LEU A 186 -31.40 25.52 8.91
C LEU A 186 -30.50 25.90 10.08
N THR A 187 -31.11 26.34 11.19
CA THR A 187 -30.36 26.76 12.39
C THR A 187 -30.36 25.71 13.50
N SER A 188 -31.43 24.93 13.62
CA SER A 188 -31.55 23.81 14.56
C SER A 188 -32.71 22.88 14.19
N GLY A 189 -32.56 21.59 14.49
CA GLY A 189 -33.57 20.57 14.21
C GLY A 189 -33.48 19.41 15.21
N ALA A 190 -34.41 19.35 16.15
CA ALA A 190 -34.58 18.19 17.03
C ALA A 190 -36.06 17.82 17.19
N LYS A 191 -36.91 18.80 17.52
CA LYS A 191 -38.39 18.65 17.59
C LYS A 191 -39.15 19.78 16.88
N THR A 192 -38.47 20.89 16.62
CA THR A 192 -38.94 22.02 15.80
C THR A 192 -37.78 22.40 14.88
N PHE A 193 -38.07 22.60 13.60
CA PHE A 193 -37.09 23.12 12.65
C PHE A 193 -37.14 24.64 12.71
N THR A 194 -36.01 25.28 13.02
CA THR A 194 -35.92 26.74 12.94
C THR A 194 -35.23 27.11 11.63
N ILE A 195 -35.97 27.81 10.77
CA ILE A 195 -35.54 28.22 9.43
C ILE A 195 -35.41 29.74 9.43
N LEU A 196 -34.25 30.26 9.05
CA LEU A 196 -34.07 31.67 8.73
C LEU A 196 -34.49 31.89 7.28
N THR A 197 -35.66 32.49 7.06
CA THR A 197 -36.11 32.87 5.71
C THR A 197 -35.33 34.09 5.23
N ASP A 198 -34.86 34.05 3.99
CA ASP A 198 -34.09 35.11 3.33
C ASP A 198 -34.90 36.41 3.15
N GLU A 199 -36.20 36.33 2.92
CA GLU A 199 -37.05 37.50 2.66
C GLU A 199 -37.29 38.40 3.88
N SER A 200 -37.19 37.87 5.11
CA SER A 200 -37.52 38.63 6.32
C SER A 200 -36.44 38.63 7.39
N GLY A 201 -35.41 37.79 7.27
CA GLY A 201 -34.39 37.59 8.31
C GLY A 201 -34.95 37.10 9.66
N THR A 202 -36.25 36.83 9.75
CA THR A 202 -36.90 36.38 10.99
C THR A 202 -36.91 34.86 11.07
N PRO A 203 -36.45 34.26 12.18
CA PRO A 203 -36.46 32.80 12.33
C PRO A 203 -37.90 32.29 12.48
N ARG A 204 -38.37 31.50 11.51
CA ARG A 204 -39.64 30.77 11.61
C ARG A 204 -39.41 29.37 12.18
N ARG A 205 -40.18 29.01 13.20
CA ARG A 205 -40.21 27.65 13.73
C ARG A 205 -41.32 26.86 13.05
N VAL A 206 -40.95 25.76 12.41
CA VAL A 206 -41.89 24.83 11.77
C VAL A 206 -41.92 23.54 12.61
N PRO A 207 -43.07 23.14 13.17
CA PRO A 207 -43.23 21.85 13.82
C PRO A 207 -43.04 20.71 12.83
N THR A 208 -42.34 19.64 13.21
CA THR A 208 -42.09 18.49 12.33
C THR A 208 -43.38 17.82 11.84
N ALA A 209 -44.45 17.89 12.63
CA ALA A 209 -45.75 17.32 12.28
C ALA A 209 -46.46 18.01 11.10
N GLU A 210 -46.04 19.23 10.76
CA GLU A 210 -46.63 20.03 9.67
C GLU A 210 -45.84 19.93 8.37
N ILE A 211 -44.72 19.20 8.37
CA ILE A 211 -43.83 19.04 7.22
C ILE A 211 -44.36 17.95 6.31
N VAL A 212 -44.75 18.32 5.10
CA VAL A 212 -45.19 17.41 4.04
C VAL A 212 -43.98 16.91 3.24
N SER A 213 -43.01 17.78 3.00
CA SER A 213 -41.77 17.44 2.30
C SER A 213 -40.62 18.34 2.76
N LEU A 214 -39.42 17.77 2.81
CA LEU A 214 -38.19 18.47 3.17
C LEU A 214 -37.09 18.10 2.16
N ALA A 215 -36.55 19.11 1.48
CA ALA A 215 -35.47 18.95 0.52
C ALA A 215 -34.31 19.91 0.85
N VAL A 216 -33.08 19.42 0.74
CA VAL A 216 -31.88 20.27 0.78
C VAL A 216 -31.68 20.82 -0.63
N VAL A 217 -31.58 22.14 -0.76
CA VAL A 217 -31.48 22.83 -2.05
C VAL A 217 -30.28 23.77 -2.08
N ASP A 218 -29.63 23.88 -3.23
CA ASP A 218 -28.49 24.79 -3.40
C ASP A 218 -28.95 26.27 -3.45
N SER A 219 -30.17 26.54 -3.91
CA SER A 219 -30.77 27.87 -4.00
C SER A 219 -32.28 27.85 -3.76
N CYS A 220 -32.80 28.90 -3.12
CA CYS A 220 -34.23 29.10 -2.96
C CYS A 220 -34.85 29.57 -4.30
N PRO A 221 -35.94 28.95 -4.77
CA PRO A 221 -36.67 29.46 -5.92
C PRO A 221 -37.29 30.83 -5.59
N PRO A 222 -37.37 31.74 -6.57
CA PRO A 222 -38.03 33.05 -6.41
C PRO A 222 -39.54 32.94 -6.30
#